data_AF-E8PNE3-F1
#
_entry.id   AF-E8PNE3-F1
#
_cell.length_a   1.000
_cell.length_b   1.000
_cell.length_c   1.000
_cell.angle_alpha   90.00
_cell.angle_beta   90.00
_cell.angle_gamma   90.00
#
_symmetry.space_group_name_H-M   'P 1'
#
loop_
_entity.id
_entity.type
_entity.pdbx_description
1 polymer ?
#
loop_
_entity_poly.entity_id
_entity_poly.type
_entity_poly.pdbx_seq_one_letter_code
_entity_poly.pdbx_strand_id
1 'polypeptide(L)'
;MEAVRLLHTADWHLGKVLKGVDRTSEIGEALKTLLEMVAKEGVDLVVVSGDLFDRPQVSAEAEAMAVEFFLRLRELGVPALVIAGNHDPKERLEALAPLFALAGAAVRGRPLFREEGGVVEVGGLRAALLPFVSERILVKKVLQEAEERHRTYAEAMRRILANLESPLMLGHFALEGVRPGAGEFVFHLTGSYAVPPSTLPLGARYVALGHIHRQQQVSEAPVAWYAGSLIQLDFGEGEEAERGALLVEVPERGPVRVHPIRERWGKPLKTLHLKPKELDGRLPELERFPGYLRVVVEGRLSPAVKERLFQGLPHLLAVETAGGPEDGGNGTLAPELGLVEAYDRYLKERGREEEGLLERFNQVLKEVELEALAPGA
;
A
#
# COMPACT_ATOMS: atom_id res chain seq x y z
N MET A 1 8.11 7.73 35.12
CA MET A 1 7.92 6.47 34.38
C MET A 1 8.63 6.59 33.04
N GLU A 2 9.21 5.51 32.54
CA GLU A 2 9.99 5.49 31.29
C GLU A 2 9.08 5.70 30.06
N ALA A 3 9.66 6.19 28.96
CA ALA A 3 8.93 6.37 27.70
C ALA A 3 8.65 5.01 27.05
N VAL A 4 7.47 4.84 26.45
CA VAL A 4 7.17 3.62 25.69
C VAL A 4 7.89 3.69 24.34
N ARG A 5 8.72 2.70 24.04
CA ARG A 5 9.41 2.54 22.76
C ARG A 5 8.58 1.71 21.80
N LEU A 6 8.16 2.33 20.72
CA LEU A 6 7.43 1.69 19.64
C LEU A 6 8.36 1.42 18.46
N LEU A 7 8.15 0.29 17.79
CA LEU A 7 8.61 0.11 16.42
C LEU A 7 7.41 0.16 15.48
N HIS A 8 7.35 1.18 14.63
CA HIS A 8 6.30 1.38 13.63
C HIS A 8 6.78 0.94 12.25
N THR A 9 6.05 -0.01 11.67
CA THR A 9 6.26 -0.54 10.32
C THR A 9 4.92 -0.65 9.58
N ALA A 10 4.96 -0.69 8.25
CA ALA A 10 3.79 -0.75 7.38
C ALA A 10 4.16 -1.39 6.04
N ASP A 11 3.16 -1.68 5.22
CA ASP A 11 3.30 -1.87 3.77
C ASP A 11 4.38 -2.93 3.43
N TRP A 12 4.30 -4.08 4.08
CA TRP A 12 5.24 -5.20 3.89
C TRP A 12 5.08 -5.82 2.50
N HIS A 13 3.83 -5.98 2.05
CA HIS A 13 3.48 -6.60 0.77
C HIS A 13 4.08 -8.00 0.57
N LEU A 14 4.07 -8.87 1.59
CA LEU A 14 4.50 -10.27 1.44
C LEU A 14 3.72 -10.95 0.30
N GLY A 15 4.41 -11.72 -0.55
CA GLY A 15 3.85 -12.24 -1.80
C GLY A 15 4.05 -11.32 -3.01
N LYS A 16 4.78 -10.21 -2.87
CA LYS A 16 5.03 -9.27 -3.98
C LYS A 16 5.73 -9.96 -5.15
N VAL A 17 5.14 -9.84 -6.33
CA VAL A 17 5.78 -10.21 -7.61
C VAL A 17 6.07 -8.95 -8.42
N LEU A 18 7.33 -8.61 -8.60
CA LEU A 18 7.78 -7.49 -9.42
C LEU A 18 8.18 -7.98 -10.81
N LYS A 19 7.36 -7.70 -11.82
CA LYS A 19 7.64 -8.04 -13.24
C LYS A 19 8.05 -9.52 -13.42
N GLY A 20 7.35 -10.43 -12.73
CA GLY A 20 7.58 -11.87 -12.79
C GLY A 20 8.60 -12.41 -11.79
N VAL A 21 9.25 -11.55 -11.00
CA VAL A 21 10.17 -11.96 -9.93
C VAL A 21 9.47 -11.89 -8.58
N ASP A 22 9.37 -13.04 -7.91
CA ASP A 22 8.90 -13.12 -6.52
C ASP A 22 9.91 -12.46 -5.57
N ARG A 23 9.43 -11.57 -4.70
CA ARG A 23 10.21 -10.80 -3.73
C ARG A 23 9.92 -11.21 -2.29
N THR A 24 9.13 -12.26 -2.07
CA THR A 24 8.71 -12.73 -0.74
C THR A 24 9.89 -13.04 0.17
N SER A 25 10.90 -13.76 -0.34
CA SER A 25 12.12 -14.06 0.42
C SER A 25 12.89 -12.81 0.85
N GLU A 26 12.94 -11.79 -0.02
CA GLU A 26 13.63 -10.54 0.25
C GLU A 26 12.91 -9.72 1.34
N ILE A 27 11.58 -9.68 1.29
CA ILE A 27 10.75 -9.06 2.35
C ILE A 27 10.92 -9.84 3.66
N GLY A 28 10.98 -11.17 3.59
CA GLY A 28 11.25 -12.03 4.74
C GLY A 28 12.60 -11.73 5.43
N GLU A 29 13.67 -11.50 4.65
CA GLU A 29 14.95 -11.06 5.22
C GLU A 29 14.86 -9.68 5.87
N ALA A 30 14.12 -8.73 5.28
CA ALA A 30 13.90 -7.42 5.90
C ALA A 30 13.13 -7.54 7.24
N LEU A 31 12.15 -8.45 7.33
CA LEU A 31 11.43 -8.73 8.57
C LEU A 31 12.34 -9.36 9.65
N LYS A 32 13.29 -10.22 9.25
CA LYS A 32 14.30 -10.75 10.19
C LYS A 32 15.19 -9.65 10.75
N THR A 33 15.70 -8.76 9.88
CA THR A 33 16.46 -7.59 10.33
C THR A 33 15.63 -6.69 11.26
N LEU A 34 14.34 -6.53 10.98
CA LEU A 34 13.43 -5.78 11.86
C LEU A 34 13.32 -6.41 13.26
N LEU A 35 13.23 -7.74 13.36
CA LEU A 35 13.21 -8.46 14.64
C LEU A 35 14.52 -8.29 15.43
N GLU A 36 15.67 -8.30 14.74
CA GLU A 36 16.97 -8.03 15.38
C GLU A 36 17.00 -6.62 15.98
N MET A 37 16.42 -5.64 15.28
CA MET A 37 16.29 -4.27 15.79
C MET A 37 15.35 -4.18 16.98
N VAL A 38 14.19 -4.86 16.95
CA VAL A 38 13.26 -4.92 18.09
C VAL A 38 13.99 -5.39 19.36
N ALA A 39 14.78 -6.46 19.25
CA ALA A 39 15.54 -7.00 20.36
C ALA A 39 16.66 -6.05 20.84
N LYS A 40 17.42 -5.47 19.90
CA LYS A 40 18.57 -4.61 20.19
C LYS A 40 18.16 -3.29 20.85
N GLU A 41 17.09 -2.66 20.38
CA GLU A 41 16.68 -1.31 20.81
C GLU A 41 15.76 -1.32 22.06
N GLY A 42 15.38 -2.52 22.54
CA GLY A 42 14.50 -2.68 23.70
C GLY A 42 13.11 -2.10 23.42
N VAL A 43 12.49 -2.54 22.33
CA VAL A 43 11.16 -2.10 21.92
C VAL A 43 10.09 -2.71 22.84
N ASP A 44 9.16 -1.88 23.31
CA ASP A 44 8.06 -2.29 24.19
C ASP A 44 6.82 -2.74 23.41
N LEU A 45 6.63 -2.24 22.18
CA LEU A 45 5.46 -2.51 21.36
C LEU A 45 5.77 -2.36 19.87
N VAL A 46 5.39 -3.34 19.06
CA VAL A 46 5.41 -3.24 17.59
C VAL A 46 4.04 -2.81 17.08
N VAL A 47 4.00 -1.87 16.13
CA VAL A 47 2.77 -1.45 15.44
C VAL A 47 2.93 -1.66 13.94
N VAL A 48 1.99 -2.41 13.34
CA VAL A 48 1.95 -2.73 11.91
C VAL A 48 0.71 -2.08 11.30
N SER A 49 0.89 -1.01 10.52
CA SER A 49 -0.18 -0.15 10.02
C SER A 49 -0.72 -0.55 8.64
N GLY A 50 -0.82 -1.85 8.38
CA GLY A 50 -1.50 -2.42 7.21
C GLY A 50 -0.59 -2.90 6.09
N ASP A 51 -1.24 -3.56 5.12
CA ASP A 51 -0.66 -4.19 3.93
C ASP A 51 0.47 -5.17 4.28
N LEU A 52 0.12 -6.16 5.11
CA LEU A 52 1.00 -7.28 5.42
C LEU A 52 1.27 -8.10 4.15
N PHE A 53 0.26 -8.26 3.30
CA PHE A 53 0.30 -9.06 2.08
C PHE A 53 0.04 -8.21 0.84
N ASP A 54 0.68 -8.54 -0.30
CA ASP A 54 0.50 -7.80 -1.57
C ASP A 54 -0.93 -7.95 -2.13
N ARG A 55 -1.61 -9.07 -1.82
CA ARG A 55 -2.96 -9.36 -2.33
C ARG A 55 -3.78 -10.17 -1.33
N PRO A 56 -5.12 -10.16 -1.44
CA PRO A 56 -5.98 -10.99 -0.60
C PRO A 56 -5.75 -12.50 -0.80
N GLN A 57 -5.31 -12.91 -2.00
CA GLN A 57 -4.88 -14.28 -2.27
C GLN A 57 -3.45 -14.48 -1.80
N VAL A 58 -3.30 -14.80 -0.52
CA VAL A 58 -2.01 -14.99 0.16
C VAL A 58 -1.42 -16.37 -0.14
N SER A 59 -0.14 -16.42 -0.52
CA SER A 59 0.60 -17.69 -0.67
C SER A 59 0.96 -18.28 0.69
N ALA A 60 1.12 -19.61 0.76
CA ALA A 60 1.49 -20.28 2.00
C ALA A 60 2.84 -19.79 2.56
N GLU A 61 3.80 -19.47 1.69
CA GLU A 61 5.10 -18.94 2.08
C GLU A 61 4.99 -17.54 2.71
N ALA A 62 4.22 -16.64 2.08
CA ALA A 62 3.96 -15.31 2.62
C ALA A 62 3.27 -15.36 3.98
N GLU A 63 2.24 -16.20 4.12
CA GLU A 63 1.53 -16.39 5.39
C GLU A 63 2.43 -16.98 6.47
N ALA A 64 3.28 -17.95 6.13
CA ALA A 64 4.24 -18.54 7.06
C ALA A 64 5.24 -17.50 7.59
N MET A 65 5.77 -16.63 6.73
CA MET A 65 6.68 -15.55 7.15
C MET A 65 6.02 -14.55 8.09
N ALA A 66 4.77 -14.15 7.82
CA ALA A 66 4.02 -13.26 8.70
C ALA A 66 3.79 -13.91 10.07
N VAL A 67 3.35 -15.17 10.10
CA VAL A 67 3.14 -15.92 11.35
C VAL A 67 4.45 -16.10 12.13
N GLU A 68 5.54 -16.46 11.45
CA GLU A 68 6.86 -16.59 12.08
C GLU A 68 7.30 -15.29 12.74
N PHE A 69 7.13 -14.15 12.07
CA PHE A 69 7.45 -12.83 12.64
C PHE A 69 6.76 -12.58 13.98
N PHE A 70 5.44 -12.83 14.07
CA PHE A 70 4.71 -12.62 15.33
C PHE A 70 5.09 -13.65 16.41
N LEU A 71 5.35 -14.91 16.03
CA LEU A 71 5.86 -15.91 16.98
C LEU A 71 7.21 -15.47 17.58
N ARG A 72 8.12 -14.91 16.77
CA ARG A 72 9.39 -14.37 17.25
C ARG A 72 9.21 -13.15 18.15
N LEU A 73 8.28 -12.25 17.84
CA LEU A 73 7.95 -11.14 18.75
C LEU A 73 7.47 -11.64 20.11
N ARG A 74 6.63 -12.68 20.13
CA ARG A 74 6.20 -13.33 21.38
C ARG A 74 7.37 -13.93 22.15
N GLU A 75 8.32 -14.58 21.48
CA GLU A 75 9.54 -15.10 22.12
C GLU A 75 10.37 -13.99 22.77
N LEU A 76 10.39 -12.79 22.17
CA LEU A 76 11.02 -11.59 22.72
C LEU A 76 10.19 -10.92 23.83
N GLY A 77 8.96 -11.38 24.08
CA GLY A 77 8.03 -10.76 25.03
C GLY A 77 7.45 -9.42 24.56
N VAL A 78 7.55 -9.10 23.26
CA VAL A 78 7.12 -7.82 22.70
C VAL A 78 5.75 -8.01 22.04
N PRO A 79 4.67 -7.36 22.53
CA PRO A 79 3.36 -7.42 21.89
C PRO A 79 3.34 -6.67 20.55
N ALA A 80 2.34 -6.98 19.72
CA ALA A 80 2.09 -6.27 18.47
C ALA A 80 0.63 -5.79 18.34
N LEU A 81 0.44 -4.62 17.73
CA LEU A 81 -0.84 -4.14 17.23
C LEU A 81 -0.81 -4.15 15.71
N VAL A 82 -1.82 -4.73 15.08
CA VAL A 82 -1.86 -4.93 13.63
C VAL A 82 -3.22 -4.52 13.10
N ILE A 83 -3.24 -3.68 12.08
CA ILE A 83 -4.44 -3.36 11.30
C ILE A 83 -4.29 -3.88 9.88
N ALA A 84 -5.41 -4.21 9.22
CA ALA A 84 -5.40 -4.55 7.80
C ALA A 84 -5.40 -3.31 6.91
N GLY A 85 -4.61 -3.36 5.83
CA GLY A 85 -4.62 -2.36 4.77
C GLY A 85 -5.63 -2.66 3.67
N ASN A 86 -5.51 -1.99 2.52
CA ASN A 86 -6.42 -2.23 1.40
C ASN A 86 -6.12 -3.56 0.66
N HIS A 87 -4.88 -4.05 0.69
CA HIS A 87 -4.46 -5.28 0.02
C HIS A 87 -4.74 -6.56 0.83
N ASP A 88 -4.84 -6.44 2.15
CA ASP A 88 -4.99 -7.58 3.04
C ASP A 88 -6.34 -8.31 2.92
N PRO A 89 -6.39 -9.63 3.17
CA PRO A 89 -7.62 -10.41 3.27
C PRO A 89 -8.32 -10.16 4.62
N LYS A 90 -9.05 -9.05 4.72
CA LYS A 90 -9.67 -8.52 5.96
C LYS A 90 -10.46 -9.56 6.76
N GLU A 91 -11.36 -10.29 6.12
CA GLU A 91 -12.22 -11.29 6.77
C GLU A 91 -11.39 -12.49 7.27
N ARG A 92 -10.35 -12.87 6.53
CA ARG A 92 -9.43 -13.94 6.94
C ARG A 92 -8.60 -13.52 8.14
N LEU A 93 -8.09 -12.29 8.15
CA LEU A 93 -7.35 -11.74 9.29
C LEU A 93 -8.22 -11.67 10.55
N GLU A 94 -9.49 -11.26 10.42
CA GLU A 94 -10.45 -11.29 11.54
C GLU A 94 -10.69 -12.72 12.04
N ALA A 95 -10.91 -13.68 11.13
CA ALA A 95 -11.13 -15.07 11.51
C ALA A 95 -9.92 -15.69 12.24
N LEU A 96 -8.70 -15.28 11.86
CA LEU A 96 -7.45 -15.75 12.46
C LEU A 96 -6.98 -14.90 13.64
N ALA A 97 -7.64 -13.78 13.96
CA ALA A 97 -7.24 -12.88 15.04
C ALA A 97 -7.04 -13.59 16.41
N PRO A 98 -7.86 -14.59 16.81
CA PRO A 98 -7.59 -15.36 18.03
C PRO A 98 -6.25 -16.12 18.01
N LEU A 99 -5.81 -16.62 16.84
CA LEU A 99 -4.53 -17.30 16.69
C LEU A 99 -3.36 -16.32 16.74
N PHE A 100 -3.49 -15.16 16.09
CA PHE A 100 -2.51 -14.08 16.21
C PHE A 100 -2.39 -13.56 17.65
N ALA A 101 -3.49 -13.50 18.40
CA ALA A 101 -3.47 -13.12 19.80
C ALA A 101 -2.66 -14.12 20.65
N LEU A 102 -2.74 -15.42 20.36
CA LEU A 102 -1.85 -16.42 20.97
C LEU A 102 -0.38 -16.18 20.59
N ALA A 103 -0.10 -15.62 19.41
CA ALA A 103 1.23 -15.18 18.99
C ALA A 103 1.61 -13.76 19.49
N GLY A 104 0.85 -13.18 20.43
CA GLY A 104 1.16 -11.86 21.01
C GLY A 104 0.74 -10.66 20.14
N ALA A 105 -0.01 -10.88 19.06
CA ALA A 105 -0.45 -9.84 18.14
C ALA A 105 -1.97 -9.61 18.18
N ALA A 106 -2.39 -8.39 18.51
CA ALA A 106 -3.80 -7.99 18.42
C ALA A 106 -4.10 -7.47 17.01
N VAL A 107 -4.83 -8.27 16.23
CA VAL A 107 -5.15 -7.97 14.84
C VAL A 107 -6.57 -7.40 14.69
N ARG A 108 -6.73 -6.43 13.80
CA ARG A 108 -8.02 -5.93 13.31
C ARG A 108 -8.03 -5.89 11.78
N GLY A 109 -8.93 -6.65 11.18
CA GLY A 109 -9.19 -6.63 9.75
C GLY A 109 -10.32 -5.69 9.33
N ARG A 110 -11.25 -5.35 10.24
CA ARG A 110 -12.39 -4.47 9.95
C ARG A 110 -12.48 -3.27 10.90
N PRO A 111 -13.01 -2.12 10.45
CA PRO A 111 -13.20 -0.96 11.31
C PRO A 111 -14.26 -1.24 12.38
N LEU A 112 -13.94 -0.88 13.62
CA LEU A 112 -14.80 -0.95 14.79
C LEU A 112 -14.80 0.42 15.46
N PHE A 113 -15.95 0.85 15.97
CA PHE A 113 -16.00 2.01 16.86
C PHE A 113 -15.38 1.68 18.22
N ARG A 114 -15.13 2.70 19.04
CA ARG A 114 -14.58 2.55 20.39
C ARG A 114 -15.34 1.52 21.22
N GLU A 115 -16.67 1.62 21.23
CA GLU A 115 -17.55 0.75 22.02
C GLU A 115 -17.56 -0.70 21.52
N GLU A 116 -17.17 -0.92 20.26
CA GLU A 116 -17.08 -2.24 19.63
C GLU A 116 -15.68 -2.86 19.78
N GLY A 117 -14.75 -2.22 20.51
CA GLY A 117 -13.37 -2.71 20.66
C GLY A 117 -12.40 -2.23 19.58
N GLY A 118 -12.69 -1.09 18.95
CA GLY A 118 -11.76 -0.35 18.08
C GLY A 118 -10.64 0.36 18.82
N VAL A 119 -10.73 0.46 20.15
CA VAL A 119 -9.66 0.92 21.03
C VAL A 119 -9.26 -0.21 21.96
N VAL A 120 -7.96 -0.46 22.06
CA VAL A 120 -7.36 -1.51 22.90
C VAL A 120 -6.35 -0.91 23.86
N GLU A 121 -6.04 -1.64 24.93
CA GLU A 121 -4.98 -1.28 25.87
C GLU A 121 -3.88 -2.34 25.79
N VAL A 122 -2.67 -1.91 25.44
CA VAL A 122 -1.49 -2.78 25.31
C VAL A 122 -0.29 -2.06 25.90
N GLY A 123 0.46 -2.72 26.79
CA GLY A 123 1.64 -2.13 27.42
C GLY A 123 1.34 -0.85 28.23
N GLY A 124 0.14 -0.74 28.81
CA GLY A 124 -0.31 0.48 29.52
C GLY A 124 -0.63 1.67 28.60
N LEU A 125 -0.65 1.47 27.28
CA LEU A 125 -0.97 2.49 26.29
C LEU A 125 -2.32 2.18 25.64
N ARG A 126 -3.22 3.18 25.59
CA ARG A 126 -4.46 3.08 24.82
C ARG A 126 -4.18 3.38 23.35
N ALA A 127 -4.59 2.45 22.49
CA ALA A 127 -4.35 2.52 21.06
C ALA A 127 -5.65 2.32 20.27
N ALA A 128 -5.93 3.24 19.34
CA ALA A 128 -6.99 3.04 18.35
C ALA A 128 -6.48 2.26 17.15
N LEU A 129 -7.29 1.35 16.65
CA LEU A 129 -7.00 0.49 15.52
C LEU A 129 -8.00 0.79 14.40
N LEU A 130 -7.55 1.50 13.36
CA LEU A 130 -8.36 1.82 12.19
C LEU A 130 -7.80 1.15 10.92
N PRO A 131 -8.25 -0.07 10.58
CA PRO A 131 -7.99 -0.69 9.29
C PRO A 131 -8.50 0.16 8.12
N PHE A 132 -8.07 -0.16 6.91
CA PHE A 132 -8.51 0.54 5.70
C PHE A 132 -10.04 0.56 5.57
N VAL A 133 -10.58 1.74 5.29
CA VAL A 133 -12.02 1.98 5.12
C VAL A 133 -12.32 2.39 3.68
N SER A 134 -13.02 1.53 2.93
CA SER A 134 -13.52 1.85 1.59
C SER A 134 -14.82 2.65 1.65
N GLU A 135 -15.18 3.36 0.56
CA GLU A 135 -16.47 4.07 0.47
C GLU A 135 -17.66 3.14 0.70
N ARG A 136 -17.61 1.91 0.17
CA ARG A 136 -18.67 0.91 0.39
C ARG A 136 -18.86 0.62 1.88
N ILE A 137 -17.76 0.51 2.64
CA ILE A 137 -17.82 0.29 4.08
C ILE A 137 -18.39 1.53 4.78
N LEU A 138 -17.98 2.74 4.39
CA LEU A 138 -18.54 3.99 4.93
C LEU A 138 -20.05 4.06 4.72
N VAL A 139 -20.54 3.78 3.51
CA VAL A 139 -21.98 3.79 3.21
C VAL A 139 -22.71 2.80 4.12
N LYS A 140 -22.18 1.58 4.27
CA LYS A 140 -22.82 0.54 5.07
C LYS A 140 -22.76 0.79 6.58
N LYS A 141 -21.68 1.37 7.12
CA LYS A 141 -21.50 1.52 8.58
C LYS A 141 -21.82 2.90 9.13
N VAL A 142 -21.69 3.95 8.33
CA VAL A 142 -21.75 5.35 8.79
C VAL A 142 -22.96 6.08 8.20
N LEU A 143 -23.39 5.76 6.98
CA LEU A 143 -24.41 6.52 6.24
C LEU A 143 -25.75 5.77 6.10
N GLN A 144 -26.12 4.94 7.08
CA GLN A 144 -27.35 4.12 7.00
C GLN A 144 -28.66 4.94 6.99
N GLU A 145 -28.62 6.24 7.27
CA GLU A 145 -29.80 7.11 7.23
C GLU A 145 -29.92 7.85 5.88
N ALA A 146 -31.10 7.79 5.26
CA ALA A 146 -31.38 8.31 3.92
C ALA A 146 -31.15 9.83 3.76
N GLU A 147 -31.11 10.59 4.87
CA GLU A 147 -30.79 12.03 4.88
C GLU A 147 -29.29 12.32 4.79
N GLU A 148 -28.41 11.31 4.93
CA GLU A 148 -26.95 11.51 5.04
C GLU A 148 -26.15 11.19 3.77
N ARG A 149 -26.83 10.86 2.66
CA ARG A 149 -26.21 10.44 1.38
C ARG A 149 -25.32 11.47 0.69
N HIS A 150 -25.24 12.69 1.20
CA HIS A 150 -24.43 13.80 0.66
C HIS A 150 -23.08 14.02 1.37
N ARG A 151 -22.69 13.18 2.34
CA ARG A 151 -21.42 13.37 3.07
C ARG A 151 -20.21 12.89 2.26
N THR A 152 -19.14 13.68 2.32
CA THR A 152 -17.85 13.35 1.70
C THR A 152 -17.11 12.27 2.52
N TYR A 153 -16.23 11.51 1.85
CA TYR A 153 -15.33 10.54 2.50
C TYR A 153 -14.58 11.17 3.70
N ALA A 154 -14.05 12.37 3.52
CA ALA A 154 -13.32 13.11 4.54
C ALA A 154 -14.15 13.42 5.79
N GLU A 155 -15.44 13.78 5.64
CA GLU A 155 -16.31 14.04 6.80
C GLU A 155 -16.59 12.76 7.59
N ALA A 156 -16.85 11.65 6.90
CA ALA A 156 -17.09 10.37 7.55
C ALA A 156 -15.83 9.87 8.29
N MET A 157 -14.66 10.00 7.66
CA MET A 157 -13.38 9.70 8.30
C MET A 157 -13.13 10.57 9.53
N ARG A 158 -13.46 11.87 9.50
CA ARG A 158 -13.36 12.75 10.67
C ARG A 158 -14.14 12.23 11.87
N ARG A 159 -15.37 11.74 11.64
CA ARG A 159 -16.22 11.19 12.71
C ARG A 159 -15.66 9.90 13.29
N ILE A 160 -15.19 9.00 12.42
CA ILE A 160 -14.55 7.74 12.84
C ILE A 160 -13.31 8.05 13.68
N LEU A 161 -12.44 8.93 13.20
CA LEU A 161 -11.21 9.30 13.88
C LEU A 161 -11.49 9.99 15.23
N ALA A 162 -12.48 10.88 15.30
CA ALA A 162 -12.91 11.49 16.56
C ALA A 162 -13.46 10.46 17.56
N ASN A 163 -14.26 9.49 17.10
CA ASN A 163 -14.76 8.40 17.96
C ASN A 163 -13.60 7.56 18.55
N LEU A 164 -12.60 7.29 17.73
CA LEU A 164 -11.44 6.46 18.07
C LEU A 164 -10.32 7.21 18.81
N GLU A 165 -10.41 8.54 18.96
CA GLU A 165 -9.33 9.39 19.48
C GLU A 165 -8.60 8.80 20.70
N SER A 166 -7.32 8.48 20.51
CA SER A 166 -6.50 7.81 21.53
C SER A 166 -5.05 8.31 21.45
N PRO A 167 -4.26 8.25 22.54
CA PRO A 167 -2.87 8.74 22.54
C PRO A 167 -2.01 8.11 21.45
N LEU A 168 -2.24 6.81 21.15
CA LEU A 168 -1.70 6.12 19.99
C LEU A 168 -2.85 5.80 19.02
N MET A 169 -2.64 6.03 17.72
CA MET A 169 -3.58 5.62 16.69
C MET A 169 -2.84 4.93 15.55
N LEU A 170 -3.32 3.76 15.13
CA LEU A 170 -2.91 3.11 13.89
C LEU A 170 -3.97 3.38 12.83
N GLY A 171 -3.54 3.77 11.62
CA GLY A 171 -4.44 4.05 10.51
C GLY A 171 -3.86 3.63 9.17
N HIS A 172 -4.70 3.19 8.25
CA HIS A 172 -4.30 2.89 6.88
C HIS A 172 -5.21 3.68 5.90
N PHE A 173 -4.78 4.89 5.57
CA PHE A 173 -5.49 5.82 4.68
C PHE A 173 -4.54 6.92 4.17
N ALA A 174 -4.90 7.58 3.06
CA ALA A 174 -4.11 8.66 2.49
C ALA A 174 -4.45 10.03 3.10
N LEU A 175 -3.43 10.85 3.34
CA LEU A 175 -3.58 12.27 3.62
C LEU A 175 -3.35 13.09 2.35
N GLU A 176 -4.00 14.25 2.26
CA GLU A 176 -3.70 15.23 1.21
C GLU A 176 -2.29 15.81 1.38
N GLY A 177 -1.64 16.14 0.25
CA GLY A 177 -0.31 16.79 0.26
C GLY A 177 0.88 15.86 0.55
N VAL A 178 0.64 14.54 0.66
CA VAL A 178 1.71 13.54 0.79
C VAL A 178 2.50 13.39 -0.51
N ARG A 179 3.73 12.86 -0.41
CA ARG A 179 4.56 12.53 -1.57
C ARG A 179 4.50 11.03 -1.83
N PRO A 180 3.57 10.54 -2.69
CA PRO A 180 3.52 9.13 -3.04
C PRO A 180 4.59 8.75 -4.07
N GLY A 181 4.77 7.44 -4.28
CA GLY A 181 5.42 6.91 -5.48
C GLY A 181 4.57 7.09 -6.74
N ALA A 182 5.16 6.99 -7.93
CA ALA A 182 4.46 7.18 -9.19
C ALA A 182 3.30 6.18 -9.40
N GLY A 183 3.42 4.94 -8.95
CA GLY A 183 2.34 3.93 -9.03
C GLY A 183 1.17 4.22 -8.09
N GLU A 184 1.45 4.71 -6.88
CA GLU A 184 0.46 5.09 -5.88
C GLU A 184 -0.30 6.36 -6.26
N PHE A 185 0.40 7.32 -6.88
CA PHE A 185 -0.16 8.61 -7.32
C PHE A 185 -1.37 8.43 -8.25
N VAL A 186 -1.28 7.46 -9.17
CA VAL A 186 -2.33 7.22 -10.18
C VAL A 186 -3.60 6.61 -9.59
N PHE A 187 -3.49 5.75 -8.57
CA PHE A 187 -4.62 4.99 -8.04
C PHE A 187 -5.42 5.71 -6.95
N HIS A 188 -4.78 6.51 -6.08
CA HIS A 188 -5.43 6.96 -4.84
C HIS A 188 -5.54 8.48 -4.64
N LEU A 189 -4.76 9.30 -5.37
CA LEU A 189 -4.86 10.76 -5.30
C LEU A 189 -5.73 11.37 -6.41
N THR A 190 -6.14 10.58 -7.39
CA THR A 190 -7.06 10.99 -8.48
C THR A 190 -8.53 10.74 -8.13
N GLY A 191 -8.82 9.84 -7.18
CA GLY A 191 -10.17 9.57 -6.70
C GLY A 191 -10.27 9.76 -5.19
N SER A 192 -10.94 10.83 -4.74
CA SER A 192 -11.66 11.10 -3.48
C SER A 192 -11.31 10.44 -2.11
N TYR A 193 -10.25 9.66 -1.98
CA TYR A 193 -9.90 8.84 -0.80
C TYR A 193 -8.86 9.48 0.13
N ALA A 194 -8.24 10.58 -0.29
CA ALA A 194 -7.37 11.36 0.59
C ALA A 194 -8.20 12.24 1.52
N VAL A 195 -7.74 12.38 2.77
CA VAL A 195 -8.36 13.29 3.74
C VAL A 195 -7.42 14.43 4.13
N PRO A 196 -7.94 15.63 4.44
CA PRO A 196 -7.09 16.72 4.91
C PRO A 196 -6.37 16.33 6.21
N PRO A 197 -5.09 16.74 6.41
CA PRO A 197 -4.38 16.50 7.67
C PRO A 197 -5.10 17.03 8.92
N SER A 198 -5.93 18.07 8.77
CA SER A 198 -6.78 18.61 9.84
C SER A 198 -7.84 17.63 10.35
N THR A 199 -7.99 16.46 9.72
CA THR A 199 -8.86 15.37 10.16
C THR A 199 -8.24 14.56 11.29
N LEU A 200 -6.92 14.63 11.49
CA LEU A 200 -6.21 13.93 12.55
C LEU A 200 -6.63 14.47 13.93
N PRO A 201 -6.99 13.60 14.92
CA PRO A 201 -7.40 14.04 16.24
C PRO A 201 -6.27 14.72 17.03
N LEU A 202 -6.51 15.92 17.55
CA LEU A 202 -5.49 16.71 18.28
C LEU A 202 -5.06 16.10 19.61
N GLY A 203 -5.88 15.24 20.24
CA GLY A 203 -5.50 14.52 21.45
C GLY A 203 -4.66 13.26 21.20
N ALA A 204 -4.45 12.87 19.94
CA ALA A 204 -3.46 11.86 19.62
C ALA A 204 -2.05 12.39 19.85
N ARG A 205 -1.14 11.54 20.32
CA ARG A 205 0.27 11.89 20.50
C ARG A 205 1.12 11.36 19.37
N TYR A 206 0.81 10.14 18.93
CA TYR A 206 1.44 9.52 17.78
C TYR A 206 0.39 8.82 16.91
N VAL A 207 0.42 9.13 15.62
CA VAL A 207 -0.41 8.48 14.59
C VAL A 207 0.50 7.70 13.65
N ALA A 208 0.42 6.37 13.75
CA ALA A 208 1.14 5.40 12.95
C ALA A 208 0.35 5.09 11.68
N LEU A 209 0.75 5.68 10.55
CA LEU A 209 0.09 5.51 9.26
C LEU A 209 0.83 4.51 8.36
N GLY A 210 0.06 3.70 7.63
CA GLY A 210 0.50 2.95 6.44
C GLY A 210 -0.30 3.38 5.21
N HIS A 211 -0.14 2.72 4.06
CA HIS A 211 -0.74 3.00 2.73
C HIS A 211 0.19 3.77 1.78
N ILE A 212 1.17 4.50 2.30
CA ILE A 212 2.12 5.26 1.49
C ILE A 212 3.50 4.66 1.72
N HIS A 213 4.07 4.06 0.67
CA HIS A 213 5.32 3.30 0.73
C HIS A 213 6.54 4.19 0.96
N ARG A 214 6.41 5.51 0.75
CA ARG A 214 7.46 6.47 1.11
C ARG A 214 7.34 6.89 2.57
N GLN A 215 8.38 6.61 3.34
CA GLN A 215 8.54 7.06 4.72
C GLN A 215 8.61 8.58 4.79
N GLN A 216 7.70 9.19 5.55
CA GLN A 216 7.65 10.64 5.73
C GLN A 216 6.82 11.07 6.93
N GLN A 217 7.23 12.17 7.56
CA GLN A 217 6.41 12.90 8.51
C GLN A 217 5.34 13.69 7.77
N VAL A 218 4.11 13.64 8.27
CA VAL A 218 2.96 14.30 7.65
C VAL A 218 2.21 15.23 8.61
N SER A 219 2.52 15.18 9.90
CA SER A 219 2.06 16.14 10.88
C SER A 219 3.06 16.28 12.04
N GLU A 220 3.21 17.49 12.55
CA GLU A 220 3.99 17.79 13.76
C GLU A 220 3.13 17.72 15.04
N ALA A 221 1.84 18.02 14.94
CA ALA A 221 0.90 17.99 16.06
C ALA A 221 -0.54 17.66 15.59
N PRO A 222 -1.05 16.43 15.83
CA PRO A 222 -0.37 15.30 16.46
C PRO A 222 0.85 14.84 15.64
N VAL A 223 1.83 14.18 16.25
CA VAL A 223 2.96 13.62 15.48
C VAL A 223 2.44 12.47 14.63
N ALA A 224 2.50 12.59 13.31
CA ALA A 224 2.00 11.57 12.39
C ALA A 224 3.03 11.24 11.31
N TRP A 225 3.18 9.95 11.05
CA TRP A 225 4.19 9.43 10.12
C TRP A 225 3.62 8.29 9.29
N TYR A 226 3.97 8.27 8.01
CA TYR A 226 3.97 7.05 7.22
C TYR A 226 5.30 6.32 7.44
N ALA A 227 5.25 5.05 7.83
CA ALA A 227 6.47 4.24 8.00
C ALA A 227 7.14 3.93 6.65
N GLY A 228 6.35 3.85 5.58
CA GLY A 228 6.78 3.35 4.29
C GLY A 228 6.89 1.82 4.25
N SER A 229 7.17 1.29 3.06
CA SER A 229 7.44 -0.13 2.86
C SER A 229 8.83 -0.50 3.41
N LEU A 230 9.06 -1.79 3.69
CA LEU A 230 10.36 -2.27 4.17
C LEU A 230 11.44 -2.22 3.06
N ILE A 231 11.04 -2.59 1.84
CA ILE A 231 11.90 -2.62 0.66
C ILE A 231 11.30 -1.75 -0.45
N GLN A 232 12.06 -1.49 -1.51
CA GLN A 232 11.50 -0.84 -2.69
C GLN A 232 10.60 -1.83 -3.46
N LEU A 233 9.30 -1.53 -3.55
CA LEU A 233 8.29 -2.44 -4.11
C LEU A 233 8.07 -2.22 -5.61
N ASP A 234 8.29 -0.99 -6.09
CA ASP A 234 8.15 -0.65 -7.52
C ASP A 234 9.17 0.38 -8.01
N PHE A 235 9.45 0.37 -9.32
CA PHE A 235 10.35 1.33 -9.98
C PHE A 235 9.86 2.79 -9.89
N GLY A 236 8.57 3.02 -9.66
CA GLY A 236 7.94 4.33 -9.55
C GLY A 236 8.14 5.03 -8.19
N GLU A 237 8.58 4.34 -7.15
CA GLU A 237 8.72 4.91 -5.79
C GLU A 237 9.86 5.93 -5.68
N GLY A 238 10.78 5.91 -6.64
CA GLY A 238 12.00 6.69 -6.61
C GLY A 238 13.12 5.94 -5.89
N GLU A 239 14.28 5.89 -6.54
CA GLU A 239 15.44 5.10 -6.09
C GLU A 239 15.89 5.50 -4.69
N GLU A 240 15.88 6.81 -4.43
CA GLU A 240 16.32 7.42 -3.18
C GLU A 240 15.21 7.61 -2.14
N ALA A 241 13.98 7.18 -2.40
CA ALA A 241 12.89 7.32 -1.44
C ALA A 241 13.26 6.65 -0.09
N GLU A 242 13.00 7.39 0.99
CA GLU A 242 13.09 6.91 2.36
C GLU A 242 12.04 5.82 2.57
N ARG A 243 12.43 4.74 3.23
CA ARG A 243 11.66 3.50 3.42
C ARG A 243 12.24 2.74 4.61
N GLY A 244 11.51 1.79 5.17
CA GLY A 244 11.94 0.97 6.30
C GLY A 244 10.95 1.02 7.46
N ALA A 245 11.44 1.35 8.65
CA ALA A 245 10.63 1.43 9.85
C ALA A 245 11.02 2.64 10.72
N LEU A 246 10.24 2.90 11.76
CA LEU A 246 10.41 4.04 12.66
C LEU A 246 10.55 3.53 14.09
N LEU A 247 11.63 3.92 14.78
CA LEU A 247 11.72 3.77 16.23
C LEU A 247 11.15 5.04 16.88
N VAL A 248 10.16 4.88 17.77
CA VAL A 248 9.38 6.00 18.31
C VAL A 248 9.40 5.94 19.82
N GLU A 249 9.78 7.04 20.47
CA GLU A 249 9.70 7.17 21.92
C GLU A 249 8.48 8.02 22.29
N VAL A 250 7.51 7.41 22.95
CA VAL A 250 6.29 8.06 23.44
C VAL A 250 6.39 8.24 24.97
N PRO A 251 6.89 9.40 25.46
CA PRO A 251 6.98 9.63 26.89
C PRO A 251 5.59 9.87 27.49
N GLU A 252 5.40 9.60 28.79
CA GLU A 252 4.15 9.91 29.50
C GLU A 252 3.79 11.41 29.41
N ARG A 253 4.79 12.29 29.38
CA ARG A 253 4.64 13.74 29.18
C ARG A 253 5.74 14.27 28.26
N GLY A 254 5.45 15.32 27.50
CA GLY A 254 6.42 15.96 26.60
C GLY A 254 6.35 15.47 25.15
N PRO A 255 7.30 15.88 24.29
CA PRO A 255 7.26 15.59 22.87
C PRO A 255 7.57 14.13 22.57
N VAL A 256 6.84 13.56 21.60
CA VAL A 256 7.19 12.27 20.98
C VAL A 256 8.45 12.45 20.15
N ARG A 257 9.39 11.50 20.25
CA ARG A 257 10.59 11.48 19.40
C ARG A 257 10.48 10.35 18.39
N VAL A 258 10.77 10.64 17.14
CA VAL A 258 10.75 9.66 16.04
C VAL A 258 12.15 9.58 15.46
N HIS A 259 12.66 8.36 15.35
CA HIS A 259 13.97 8.01 14.84
C HIS A 259 13.78 7.12 13.61
N PRO A 260 13.80 7.71 12.39
CA PRO A 260 13.71 6.95 11.16
C PRO A 260 14.88 6.00 10.96
N ILE A 261 14.59 4.73 10.71
CA ILE A 261 15.57 3.70 10.39
C ILE A 261 15.84 3.80 8.89
N ARG A 262 17.02 4.30 8.53
CA ARG A 262 17.41 4.60 7.13
C ARG A 262 18.20 3.49 6.45
N GLU A 263 18.28 2.32 7.06
CA GLU A 263 18.93 1.17 6.44
C GLU A 263 18.15 0.76 5.19
N ARG A 264 18.84 0.60 4.05
CA ARG A 264 18.20 0.13 2.82
C ARG A 264 18.17 -1.39 2.83
N TRP A 265 16.99 -1.95 3.01
CA TRP A 265 16.76 -3.38 2.86
C TRP A 265 16.37 -3.74 1.44
N GLY A 266 16.71 -4.97 1.08
CA GLY A 266 16.39 -5.51 -0.22
C GLY A 266 17.30 -5.06 -1.37
N LYS A 267 17.02 -5.58 -2.56
CA LYS A 267 17.70 -5.26 -3.81
C LYS A 267 17.21 -3.90 -4.33
N PRO A 268 18.14 -2.97 -4.65
CA PRO A 268 17.75 -1.67 -5.18
C PRO A 268 17.09 -1.81 -6.56
N LEU A 269 16.13 -0.95 -6.87
CA LEU A 269 15.56 -0.86 -8.22
C LEU A 269 16.07 0.41 -8.88
N LYS A 270 16.53 0.31 -10.13
CA LYS A 270 17.03 1.46 -10.90
C LYS A 270 16.38 1.56 -12.27
N THR A 271 15.96 2.76 -12.64
CA THR A 271 15.45 3.06 -13.97
C THR A 271 16.49 3.87 -14.75
N LEU A 272 16.94 3.36 -15.89
CA LEU A 272 17.84 4.09 -16.78
C LEU A 272 17.10 4.57 -18.03
N HIS A 273 17.17 5.87 -18.26
CA HIS A 273 16.73 6.48 -19.51
C HIS A 273 17.93 6.62 -20.44
N LEU A 274 17.88 5.96 -21.59
CA LEU A 274 19.01 5.84 -22.51
C LEU A 274 18.60 6.16 -23.94
N LYS A 275 19.52 6.72 -24.72
CA LYS A 275 19.40 6.74 -26.18
C LYS A 275 19.86 5.39 -26.75
N PRO A 276 19.33 4.96 -27.92
CA PRO A 276 19.77 3.72 -28.55
C PRO A 276 21.29 3.60 -28.71
N LYS A 277 21.96 4.71 -29.04
CA LYS A 277 23.43 4.79 -29.20
C LYS A 277 24.24 4.65 -27.91
N GLU A 278 23.60 4.78 -26.74
CA GLU A 278 24.25 4.71 -25.43
C GLU A 278 24.18 3.31 -24.82
N LEU A 279 23.32 2.44 -25.34
CA LEU A 279 23.06 1.09 -24.79
C LEU A 279 24.35 0.28 -24.65
N ASP A 280 25.08 0.09 -25.76
CA ASP A 280 26.27 -0.78 -25.77
C ASP A 280 27.36 -0.25 -24.83
N GLY A 281 27.51 1.08 -24.71
CA GLY A 281 28.49 1.70 -23.82
C GLY A 281 28.13 1.61 -22.33
N ARG A 282 26.84 1.43 -22.00
CA ARG A 282 26.36 1.30 -20.62
C ARG A 282 26.22 -0.15 -20.15
N LEU A 283 26.28 -1.14 -21.05
CA LEU A 283 26.18 -2.57 -20.70
C LEU A 283 27.07 -2.97 -19.51
N PRO A 284 28.36 -2.58 -19.42
CA PRO A 284 29.19 -2.98 -18.28
C PRO A 284 28.71 -2.42 -16.93
N GLU A 285 28.07 -1.24 -16.91
CA GLU A 285 27.45 -0.70 -15.70
C GLU A 285 26.19 -1.49 -15.36
N LEU A 286 25.35 -1.75 -16.37
CA LEU A 286 24.11 -2.50 -16.20
C LEU A 286 24.43 -3.89 -15.62
N GLU A 287 25.37 -4.62 -16.20
CA GLU A 287 25.80 -5.96 -15.76
C GLU A 287 26.23 -6.02 -14.28
N ARG A 288 26.86 -4.95 -13.77
CA ARG A 288 27.39 -4.90 -12.40
C ARG A 288 26.39 -4.40 -11.36
N PHE A 289 25.19 -3.98 -11.78
CA PHE A 289 24.21 -3.45 -10.85
C PHE A 289 23.68 -4.57 -9.93
N PRO A 290 23.72 -4.40 -8.58
CA PRO A 290 23.42 -5.48 -7.65
C PRO A 290 21.91 -5.77 -7.47
N GLY A 291 21.05 -4.93 -8.05
CA GLY A 291 19.60 -5.05 -7.91
C GLY A 291 18.89 -5.20 -9.26
N TYR A 292 17.64 -4.75 -9.34
CA TYR A 292 16.82 -4.91 -10.53
C TYR A 292 16.80 -3.65 -11.40
N LEU A 293 16.79 -3.86 -12.72
CA LEU A 293 16.86 -2.79 -13.70
C LEU A 293 15.57 -2.67 -14.52
N ARG A 294 15.19 -1.42 -14.79
CA ARG A 294 14.28 -1.04 -15.87
C ARG A 294 15.03 -0.12 -16.82
N VAL A 295 15.01 -0.43 -18.11
CA VAL A 295 15.63 0.42 -19.14
C VAL A 295 14.52 1.05 -19.98
N VAL A 296 14.53 2.37 -20.09
CA VAL A 296 13.64 3.14 -20.94
C VAL A 296 14.47 3.72 -22.07
N VAL A 297 14.20 3.30 -23.31
CA VAL A 297 14.97 3.72 -24.49
C VAL A 297 14.21 4.75 -25.30
N GLU A 298 14.84 5.87 -25.66
CA GLU A 298 14.22 6.87 -26.55
C GLU A 298 13.95 6.29 -27.96
N GLY A 299 12.76 6.56 -28.50
CA GLY A 299 12.35 6.16 -29.83
C GLY A 299 11.99 4.68 -29.93
N ARG A 300 12.28 4.06 -31.08
CA ARG A 300 11.95 2.64 -31.33
C ARG A 300 13.14 1.76 -31.03
N LEU A 301 12.86 0.60 -30.44
CA LEU A 301 13.85 -0.44 -30.18
C LEU A 301 13.42 -1.72 -30.92
N SER A 302 14.32 -2.32 -31.69
CA SER A 302 14.01 -3.54 -32.43
C SER A 302 13.82 -4.74 -31.46
N PRO A 303 12.95 -5.70 -31.80
CA PRO A 303 12.77 -6.91 -30.99
C PRO A 303 14.09 -7.66 -30.72
N ALA A 304 14.97 -7.74 -31.71
CA ALA A 304 16.27 -8.40 -31.57
C ALA A 304 17.17 -7.73 -30.51
N VAL A 305 17.14 -6.39 -30.40
CA VAL A 305 17.90 -5.68 -29.37
C VAL A 305 17.28 -5.89 -27.98
N LYS A 306 15.94 -5.90 -27.88
CA LYS A 306 15.26 -6.21 -26.61
C LYS A 306 15.63 -7.62 -26.12
N GLU A 307 15.56 -8.61 -26.99
CA GLU A 307 15.92 -9.99 -26.67
C GLU A 307 17.38 -10.11 -26.20
N ARG A 308 18.31 -9.49 -26.92
CA ARG A 308 19.73 -9.43 -26.53
C ARG A 308 19.94 -8.81 -25.15
N LEU A 309 19.20 -7.75 -24.81
CA LEU A 309 19.28 -7.12 -23.49
C LEU A 309 18.80 -8.06 -22.38
N PHE A 310 17.66 -8.74 -22.56
CA PHE A 310 17.17 -9.71 -21.57
C PHE A 310 18.09 -10.93 -21.43
N GLN A 311 18.70 -11.40 -22.53
CA GLN A 311 19.67 -12.51 -22.47
C GLN A 311 20.98 -12.11 -21.79
N GLY A 312 21.44 -10.87 -21.99
CA GLY A 312 22.70 -10.37 -21.43
C GLY A 312 22.61 -9.85 -20.00
N LEU A 313 21.41 -9.48 -19.52
CA LEU A 313 21.19 -8.85 -18.22
C LEU A 313 20.12 -9.61 -17.42
N PRO A 314 20.51 -10.65 -16.64
CA PRO A 314 19.56 -11.48 -15.89
C PRO A 314 18.69 -10.72 -14.88
N HIS A 315 19.12 -9.54 -14.44
CA HIS A 315 18.44 -8.67 -13.49
C HIS A 315 17.67 -7.52 -14.16
N LEU A 316 17.61 -7.49 -15.49
CA LEU A 316 16.75 -6.59 -16.25
C LEU A 316 15.31 -7.11 -16.25
N LEU A 317 14.42 -6.35 -15.64
CA LEU A 317 13.01 -6.74 -15.49
C LEU A 317 12.08 -6.11 -16.52
N ALA A 318 12.49 -4.98 -17.12
CA ALA A 318 11.66 -4.27 -18.09
C ALA A 318 12.51 -3.48 -19.08
N VAL A 319 12.09 -3.50 -20.36
CA VAL A 319 12.60 -2.63 -21.41
C VAL A 319 11.44 -1.91 -22.08
N GLU A 320 11.36 -0.60 -21.86
CA GLU A 320 10.30 0.28 -22.34
C GLU A 320 10.85 1.26 -23.38
N THR A 321 9.99 1.83 -24.21
CA THR A 321 10.37 2.83 -25.22
C THR A 321 9.69 4.16 -24.94
N ALA A 322 10.46 5.23 -24.78
CA ALA A 322 9.95 6.59 -24.67
C ALA A 322 9.75 7.19 -26.07
N GLY A 323 8.50 7.39 -26.49
CA GLY A 323 8.17 8.04 -27.79
C GLY A 323 7.82 7.12 -28.96
N GLY A 324 7.43 5.86 -28.73
CA GLY A 324 6.56 5.12 -29.66
C GLY A 324 5.12 5.66 -29.60
N PRO A 325 4.17 5.25 -30.47
CA PRO A 325 2.79 5.65 -30.27
C PRO A 325 2.45 5.34 -28.81
N GLU A 326 1.89 6.33 -28.16
CA GLU A 326 1.20 6.19 -26.91
C GLU A 326 0.44 4.86 -26.87
N ASP A 327 0.96 3.93 -26.08
CA ASP A 327 0.12 3.05 -25.27
C ASP A 327 -0.07 3.70 -23.89
N GLY A 328 -0.22 5.02 -23.92
CA GLY A 328 -0.76 5.85 -22.86
C GLY A 328 -1.62 6.85 -23.59
N GLY A 329 -2.92 6.59 -23.67
CA GLY A 329 -3.85 7.53 -24.27
C GLY A 329 -3.50 8.95 -23.85
N ASN A 330 -3.20 9.79 -24.83
CA ASN A 330 -3.19 11.23 -24.68
C ASN A 330 -4.45 11.62 -23.92
N GLY A 331 -4.30 11.89 -22.63
CA GLY A 331 -5.29 12.56 -21.81
C GLY A 331 -5.29 14.06 -22.10
N THR A 332 -5.23 14.45 -23.38
CA THR A 332 -6.19 15.47 -23.78
C THR A 332 -7.52 14.78 -23.63
N LEU A 333 -8.39 15.27 -22.74
CA LEU A 333 -9.75 14.76 -22.52
C LEU A 333 -10.44 14.51 -23.86
N ALA A 334 -10.25 13.31 -24.40
CA ALA A 334 -11.10 12.76 -25.41
C ALA A 334 -12.43 12.55 -24.69
N PRO A 335 -13.55 13.02 -25.27
CA PRO A 335 -14.85 12.88 -24.63
C PRO A 335 -15.03 11.43 -24.21
N GLU A 336 -15.49 11.21 -22.96
CA GLU A 336 -15.74 9.89 -22.39
C GLU A 336 -16.42 9.01 -23.44
N LEU A 337 -15.65 8.08 -24.03
CA LEU A 337 -16.20 7.13 -24.99
C LEU A 337 -17.19 6.26 -24.24
N GLY A 338 -18.42 6.17 -24.75
CA GLY A 338 -19.42 5.29 -24.16
C GLY A 338 -18.92 3.84 -24.13
N LEU A 339 -19.39 3.03 -23.19
CA LEU A 339 -18.95 1.62 -23.02
C LEU A 339 -19.01 0.82 -24.33
N VAL A 340 -19.98 1.13 -25.19
CA VAL A 340 -20.16 0.53 -26.52
C VAL A 340 -19.05 0.92 -27.49
N GLU A 341 -18.63 2.20 -27.50
CA GLU A 341 -17.54 2.68 -28.36
C GLU A 341 -16.17 2.12 -27.89
N ALA A 342 -15.98 1.98 -26.58
CA ALA A 342 -14.80 1.33 -26.02
C ALA A 342 -14.72 -0.16 -26.45
N TYR A 343 -15.86 -0.85 -26.45
CA TYR A 343 -15.94 -2.26 -26.86
C TYR A 343 -15.74 -2.45 -28.38
N ASP A 344 -16.31 -1.57 -29.21
CA ASP A 344 -16.07 -1.56 -30.67
C ASP A 344 -14.57 -1.40 -30.98
N ARG A 345 -13.89 -0.47 -30.28
CA ARG A 345 -12.45 -0.26 -30.45
C ARG A 345 -11.63 -1.48 -30.05
N TYR A 346 -11.99 -2.12 -28.93
CA TYR A 346 -11.35 -3.36 -28.47
C TYR A 346 -11.47 -4.50 -29.49
N LEU A 347 -12.65 -4.66 -30.12
CA LEU A 347 -12.87 -5.70 -31.14
C LEU A 347 -12.01 -5.46 -32.39
N LYS A 348 -11.89 -4.19 -32.82
CA LYS A 348 -11.03 -3.79 -33.94
C LYS A 348 -9.54 -4.00 -33.65
N GLU A 349 -9.07 -3.61 -32.46
CA GLU A 349 -7.68 -3.82 -32.03
C GLU A 349 -7.30 -5.31 -31.94
N ARG A 350 -8.28 -6.18 -31.64
CA ARG A 350 -8.10 -7.65 -31.58
C ARG A 350 -8.37 -8.37 -32.90
N GLY A 351 -8.73 -7.64 -33.97
CA GLY A 351 -9.05 -8.21 -35.28
C GLY A 351 -10.27 -9.15 -35.26
N ARG A 352 -11.20 -8.93 -34.33
CA ARG A 352 -12.43 -9.73 -34.18
C ARG A 352 -13.63 -8.95 -34.70
N GLU A 353 -13.78 -8.92 -36.03
CA GLU A 353 -14.97 -8.37 -36.69
C GLU A 353 -16.02 -9.48 -36.86
N GLU A 354 -16.59 -9.95 -35.75
CA GLU A 354 -17.73 -10.86 -35.79
C GLU A 354 -19.02 -10.05 -35.97
N GLU A 355 -19.76 -10.29 -37.07
CA GLU A 355 -21.03 -9.64 -37.36
C GLU A 355 -22.02 -9.83 -36.19
N GLY A 356 -22.54 -8.72 -35.66
CA GLY A 356 -23.57 -8.70 -34.62
C GLY A 356 -23.05 -8.79 -33.17
N LEU A 357 -21.74 -8.91 -32.92
CA LEU A 357 -21.20 -8.99 -31.55
C LEU A 357 -21.40 -7.68 -30.77
N LEU A 358 -21.22 -6.54 -31.45
CA LEU A 358 -21.43 -5.21 -30.89
C LEU A 358 -22.92 -4.95 -30.59
N GLU A 359 -23.82 -5.44 -31.44
CA GLU A 359 -25.27 -5.35 -31.23
C GLU A 359 -25.70 -6.14 -29.99
N ARG A 360 -25.21 -7.38 -29.84
CA ARG A 360 -25.48 -8.20 -28.64
C ARG A 360 -24.93 -7.57 -27.38
N PHE A 361 -23.72 -6.99 -27.44
CA PHE A 361 -23.14 -6.27 -26.32
C PHE A 361 -24.00 -5.07 -25.90
N ASN A 362 -24.48 -4.28 -26.86
CA ASN A 362 -25.36 -3.15 -26.59
C ASN A 362 -26.71 -3.59 -26.02
N GLN A 363 -27.24 -4.74 -26.45
CA GLN A 363 -28.47 -5.30 -25.91
C GLN A 363 -28.31 -5.71 -24.43
N VAL A 364 -27.24 -6.44 -24.09
CA VAL A 364 -26.94 -6.84 -22.70
C VAL A 364 -26.69 -5.61 -21.82
N LEU A 365 -25.98 -4.60 -22.33
CA LEU A 365 -25.73 -3.38 -21.58
C LEU A 365 -27.03 -2.67 -21.20
N LYS A 366 -27.98 -2.57 -22.15
CA LYS A 366 -29.31 -2.00 -21.88
C LYS A 366 -30.11 -2.83 -20.87
N GLU A 367 -30.02 -4.16 -20.92
CA GLU A 367 -30.68 -5.04 -19.95
C GLU A 367 -30.13 -4.80 -18.53
N VAL A 368 -28.81 -4.70 -18.37
CA VAL A 368 -28.16 -4.44 -17.07
C VAL A 368 -28.48 -3.02 -16.56
N GLU A 369 -28.50 -2.02 -17.43
CA GLU A 369 -28.86 -0.64 -17.05
C GLU A 369 -30.33 -0.54 -16.60
N LEU A 370 -31.23 -1.29 -17.26
CA LEU A 370 -32.63 -1.36 -16.87
C LEU A 370 -32.84 -2.11 -15.55
N GLU A 371 -32.08 -3.19 -15.30
CA GLU A 371 -32.09 -3.90 -14.01
C GLU A 371 -31.52 -3.04 -12.87
N ALA A 372 -30.46 -2.28 -13.13
CA ALA A 372 -29.85 -1.38 -12.14
C ALA A 372 -30.76 -0.19 -11.75
N LEU A 373 -31.70 0.18 -12.62
CA LEU A 373 -32.69 1.24 -12.40
C LEU A 373 -34.03 0.72 -11.86
N ALA A 374 -34.25 -0.60 -11.84
CA ALA A 374 -35.47 -1.19 -11.30
C ALA A 374 -35.41 -1.26 -9.76
N PRO A 375 -36.33 -0.61 -9.03
CA PRO A 375 -36.39 -0.74 -7.59
C PRO A 375 -36.97 -2.12 -7.21
N GLY A 376 -36.10 -3.05 -6.86
CA GLY A 376 -36.41 -4.20 -6.02
C GLY A 376 -36.68 -5.52 -6.73
N ALA A 377 -35.81 -6.49 -6.45
CA ALA A 377 -36.15 -7.89 -6.19
C ALA A 377 -35.34 -8.36 -4.97
#